data_AF-A0A380DMA9-F1
#
_entry.id   AF-A0A380DMA9-F1
#
_cell.length_a   1.000
_cell.length_b   1.000
_cell.length_c   1.000
_cell.angle_alpha   90.00
_cell.angle_beta   90.00
_cell.angle_gamma   90.00
#
_symmetry.space_group_name_H-M   'P 1'
#
loop_
_entity.id
_entity.type
_entity.pdbx_description
1 polymer ?
#
loop_
_entity_poly.entity_id
_entity_poly.type
_entity_poly.pdbx_seq_one_letter_code
_entity_poly.pdbx_strand_id
1 'polypeptide(L)'
;MFEHFDIKGEHKDVDISFNYNKVANTELQVQTAQQSMGIVSHETVLENHPFVEDLQAELERIEQEQMEYNKQLPNLDDGGADGAQQQERSNNKESE
;
A
#
# COMPACT_ATOMS: atom_id res chain seq x y z
N MET A 1 40.84 -18.52 6.14
CA MET A 1 41.09 -17.53 7.19
C MET A 1 41.62 -16.28 6.51
N PHE A 2 40.85 -15.21 6.53
CA PHE A 2 41.29 -13.87 6.13
C PHE A 2 41.44 -13.04 7.41
N GLU A 3 42.47 -12.20 7.47
CA GLU A 3 42.71 -11.30 8.59
C GLU A 3 42.76 -9.87 8.03
N HIS A 4 41.69 -9.12 8.29
CA HIS A 4 41.60 -7.71 7.93
C HIS A 4 40.74 -7.02 9.00
N PHE A 5 41.29 -5.98 9.65
CA PHE A 5 40.62 -5.20 10.72
C PHE A 5 40.07 -6.02 11.91
N ASP A 6 40.86 -6.95 12.49
CA ASP A 6 40.51 -7.67 13.74
C ASP A 6 39.24 -8.55 13.69
N ILE A 7 38.66 -8.78 12.50
CA ILE A 7 37.52 -9.67 12.32
C ILE A 7 38.04 -11.07 11.96
N LYS A 8 37.78 -12.06 12.84
CA LYS A 8 38.06 -13.48 12.59
C LYS A 8 36.81 -14.14 12.01
N GLY A 9 36.82 -14.46 10.71
CA GLY A 9 35.72 -15.16 10.03
C GLY A 9 36.21 -16.29 9.12
N GLU A 10 35.38 -17.32 8.92
CA GLU A 10 35.62 -18.32 7.89
C GLU A 10 35.18 -17.80 6.51
N HIS A 11 35.81 -18.28 5.43
CA HIS A 11 35.47 -17.88 4.04
C HIS A 11 34.02 -18.19 3.65
N LYS A 12 33.33 -19.00 4.45
CA LYS A 12 31.93 -19.39 4.27
C LYS A 12 30.93 -18.40 4.86
N ASP A 13 31.39 -17.46 5.70
CA ASP A 13 30.52 -16.53 6.43
C ASP A 13 30.49 -15.13 5.78
N VAL A 14 31.00 -14.99 4.54
CA VAL A 14 31.08 -13.70 3.83
C VAL A 14 30.14 -13.70 2.63
N ASP A 15 29.11 -12.86 2.69
CA ASP A 15 28.28 -12.52 1.53
C ASP A 15 28.86 -11.31 0.80
N ILE A 16 29.11 -11.46 -0.50
CA ILE A 16 29.64 -10.40 -1.35
C ILE A 16 28.55 -9.96 -2.33
N SER A 17 28.02 -8.76 -2.13
CA SER A 17 27.03 -8.14 -3.01
C SER A 17 27.69 -7.04 -3.85
N PHE A 18 27.60 -7.16 -5.18
CA PHE A 18 28.10 -6.15 -6.11
C PHE A 18 26.95 -5.28 -6.62
N ASN A 19 26.97 -4.01 -6.22
CA ASN A 19 26.05 -3.01 -6.76
C ASN A 19 26.74 -2.28 -7.93
N TYR A 20 26.14 -2.35 -9.12
CA TYR A 20 26.61 -1.60 -10.28
C TYR A 20 25.53 -0.63 -10.76
N ASN A 21 25.93 0.60 -11.04
CA ASN A 21 25.03 1.61 -11.60
C ASN A 21 24.84 1.33 -13.10
N LYS A 22 23.63 0.93 -13.49
CA LYS A 22 23.20 0.88 -14.88
C LYS A 22 22.43 2.15 -15.21
N VAL A 23 22.63 2.71 -16.41
CA VAL A 23 21.75 3.76 -16.93
C VAL A 23 20.36 3.13 -17.09
N ALA A 24 19.47 3.43 -16.17
CA ALA A 24 18.07 3.03 -16.21
C ALA A 24 17.23 4.23 -16.63
N ASN A 25 16.22 3.98 -17.47
CA ASN A 25 15.24 5.00 -17.78
C ASN A 25 14.17 5.01 -16.67
N THR A 26 14.29 5.97 -15.75
CA THR A 26 13.36 6.14 -14.63
C THR A 26 11.92 6.33 -15.09
N GLU A 27 11.69 7.00 -16.23
CA GLU A 27 10.34 7.18 -16.78
C GLU A 27 9.71 5.83 -17.14
N LEU A 28 10.47 4.97 -17.84
CA LEU A 28 9.99 3.63 -18.21
C LEU A 28 9.74 2.76 -16.96
N GLN A 29 10.56 2.90 -15.93
CA GLN A 29 10.38 2.17 -14.67
C GLN A 29 9.09 2.59 -13.96
N VAL A 30 8.82 3.89 -13.85
CA VAL A 30 7.57 4.41 -13.28
C VAL A 30 6.37 3.98 -14.12
N GLN A 31 6.46 4.06 -15.46
CA GLN A 31 5.39 3.59 -16.35
C GLN A 31 5.12 2.10 -16.18
N THR A 32 6.17 1.29 -16.06
CA THR A 32 6.05 -0.16 -15.84
C THR A 32 5.39 -0.45 -14.50
N ALA A 33 5.84 0.22 -13.42
CA ALA A 33 5.24 0.07 -12.10
C ALA A 33 3.73 0.38 -12.12
N GLN A 34 3.34 1.48 -12.76
CA GLN A 34 1.94 1.85 -12.95
C GLN A 34 1.15 0.80 -13.74
N GLN A 35 1.72 0.26 -14.82
CA GLN A 35 1.09 -0.79 -15.63
C GLN A 35 0.98 -2.13 -14.90
N SER A 36 1.88 -2.39 -13.94
CA SER A 36 1.88 -3.60 -13.12
C SER A 36 0.86 -3.56 -11.98
N MET A 37 0.29 -2.39 -11.65
CA MET A 37 -0.76 -2.26 -10.65
C MET A 37 -1.96 -3.15 -10.99
N GLY A 38 -2.34 -4.03 -10.06
CA GLY A 38 -3.43 -5.00 -10.24
C GLY A 38 -3.06 -6.28 -11.01
N ILE A 39 -1.85 -6.35 -11.61
CA ILE A 39 -1.28 -7.58 -12.17
C ILE A 39 -0.42 -8.29 -11.12
N VAL A 40 0.40 -7.51 -10.40
CA VAL A 40 1.21 -7.98 -9.27
C VAL A 40 0.74 -7.32 -7.98
N SER A 41 1.22 -7.82 -6.83
CA SER A 41 0.89 -7.24 -5.53
C SER A 41 1.42 -5.83 -5.41
N HIS A 42 0.73 -5.01 -4.62
CA HIS A 42 1.15 -3.64 -4.33
C HIS A 42 2.57 -3.60 -3.73
N GLU A 43 2.87 -4.55 -2.84
CA GLU A 43 4.19 -4.72 -2.23
C GLU A 43 5.28 -4.92 -3.28
N THR A 44 5.05 -5.79 -4.27
CA THR A 44 6.02 -6.02 -5.36
C THR A 44 6.20 -4.79 -6.26
N VAL A 45 5.13 -4.02 -6.51
CA VAL A 45 5.25 -2.77 -7.27
C VAL A 45 6.13 -1.77 -6.53
N LEU A 46 5.91 -1.59 -5.22
CA LEU A 46 6.69 -0.69 -4.38
C LEU A 46 8.15 -1.11 -4.27
N GLU A 47 8.42 -2.41 -4.05
CA GLU A 47 9.78 -2.94 -3.96
C GLU A 47 10.61 -2.65 -5.22
N ASN A 48 9.97 -2.65 -6.39
CA ASN A 48 10.62 -2.40 -7.68
C ASN A 48 10.50 -0.94 -8.15
N HIS A 49 9.88 -0.07 -7.36
CA HIS A 49 9.68 1.32 -7.74
C HIS A 49 10.99 2.11 -7.58
N PRO A 50 11.42 2.93 -8.57
CA PRO A 50 12.74 3.57 -8.56
C PRO A 50 12.97 4.61 -7.46
N PHE A 51 11.93 4.98 -6.71
CA PHE A 51 12.00 5.95 -5.62
C PHE A 51 11.81 5.33 -4.23
N VAL A 52 11.56 4.02 -4.16
CA VAL A 52 11.40 3.31 -2.89
C VAL A 52 12.72 2.62 -2.58
N GLU A 53 13.39 3.09 -1.53
CA GLU A 53 14.67 2.54 -1.07
C GLU A 53 14.46 1.46 0.01
N ASP A 54 13.46 1.65 0.87
CA ASP A 54 13.07 0.74 1.94
C ASP A 54 11.57 0.48 1.85
N LEU A 55 11.22 -0.77 1.50
CA LEU A 55 9.84 -1.22 1.36
C LEU A 55 9.04 -1.09 2.67
N GLN A 56 9.64 -1.46 3.80
CA GLN A 56 8.95 -1.45 5.08
C GLN A 56 8.63 -0.02 5.51
N ALA A 57 9.61 0.87 5.40
CA ALA A 57 9.41 2.28 5.73
C ALA A 57 8.35 2.94 4.85
N GLU A 58 8.28 2.58 3.56
CA GLU A 58 7.28 3.12 2.64
C GLU A 58 5.88 2.58 2.93
N LEU A 59 5.74 1.29 3.25
CA LEU A 59 4.46 0.71 3.66
C LEU A 59 3.92 1.37 4.92
N GLU A 60 4.77 1.63 5.92
CA GLU A 60 4.39 2.35 7.14
C GLU A 60 3.91 3.77 6.83
N ARG A 61 4.58 4.48 5.90
CA ARG A 61 4.16 5.82 5.48
C ARG A 61 2.79 5.81 4.80
N ILE A 62 2.55 4.86 3.90
CA ILE A 62 1.27 4.71 3.21
C ILE A 62 0.16 4.41 4.21
N GLU A 63 0.40 3.54 5.20
CA GLU A 63 -0.58 3.24 6.24
C GLU A 63 -0.91 4.47 7.08
N GLN A 64 0.11 5.26 7.47
CA GLN A 64 -0.09 6.52 8.19
C GLN A 64 -0.90 7.52 7.38
N GLU A 65 -0.59 7.71 6.10
CA GLU A 65 -1.35 8.59 5.20
C GLU A 65 -2.82 8.16 5.11
N GLN A 66 -3.10 6.87 5.00
CA GLN A 66 -4.47 6.36 4.96
C GLN A 66 -5.21 6.55 6.29
N MET A 67 -4.54 6.34 7.42
CA MET A 67 -5.14 6.61 8.74
C MET A 67 -5.47 8.09 8.92
N GLU A 68 -4.56 8.99 8.55
CA GLU A 68 -4.78 10.43 8.63
C GLU A 68 -5.87 10.90 7.68
N TYR A 69 -5.95 10.33 6.48
CA TYR A 69 -7.04 10.58 5.54
C TYR A 69 -8.38 10.12 6.13
N ASN A 70 -8.45 8.91 6.68
CA ASN A 70 -9.67 8.37 7.29
C ASN A 70 -10.13 9.18 8.51
N LYS A 71 -9.22 9.76 9.28
CA LYS A 71 -9.57 10.67 10.40
C LYS A 71 -10.19 11.99 9.92
N GLN A 72 -9.81 12.47 8.74
CA GLN A 72 -10.33 13.71 8.17
C GLN A 72 -11.69 13.51 7.49
N LEU A 73 -12.03 12.27 7.15
CA LEU A 73 -13.36 11.96 6.64
C LEU A 73 -14.39 12.12 7.77
N PRO A 74 -15.50 12.83 7.52
CA PRO A 74 -16.60 12.86 8.47
C PRO A 74 -17.12 11.44 8.69
N ASN A 75 -17.35 11.05 9.95
CA ASN A 75 -17.96 9.78 10.29
C ASN A 75 -19.31 9.67 9.55
N LEU A 76 -19.40 8.72 8.62
CA LEU A 76 -20.62 8.41 7.88
C LEU A 76 -21.59 7.58 8.77
N ASP A 77 -21.82 8.04 10.01
CA ASP A 77 -22.70 7.38 10.99
C ASP A 77 -24.06 8.09 11.14
N ASP A 78 -24.35 9.12 10.33
CA ASP A 78 -25.64 9.83 10.43
C ASP A 78 -26.59 9.46 9.27
N GLY A 79 -27.44 8.46 9.51
CA GLY A 79 -28.87 8.56 9.14
C GLY A 79 -29.35 7.99 7.80
N GLY A 80 -28.70 6.99 7.21
CA GLY A 80 -29.03 6.51 5.85
C GLY A 80 -30.02 5.34 5.68
N ALA A 81 -30.48 4.69 6.74
CA ALA A 81 -31.42 3.57 6.64
C ALA A 81 -32.20 3.44 7.94
N ASP A 82 -33.42 4.00 7.97
CA ASP A 82 -34.59 3.54 8.74
C ASP A 82 -35.62 4.69 8.82
N GLY A 83 -36.53 4.76 7.84
CA GLY A 83 -37.59 5.77 7.89
C GLY A 83 -38.57 5.83 6.72
N ALA A 84 -38.35 5.08 5.63
CA ALA A 84 -39.26 5.07 4.48
C ALA A 84 -39.99 3.73 4.33
N GLN A 85 -40.76 3.32 5.35
CA GLN A 85 -41.73 2.21 5.21
C GLN A 85 -42.73 2.16 6.37
N GLN A 86 -43.56 3.20 6.54
CA GLN A 86 -44.86 3.08 7.23
C GLN A 86 -45.70 4.35 7.08
N GLN A 87 -46.18 4.61 5.86
CA GLN A 87 -47.27 5.57 5.69
C GLN A 87 -48.14 5.33 4.45
N GLU A 88 -48.30 4.09 3.98
CA GLU A 88 -49.31 3.76 2.96
C GLU A 88 -49.98 2.41 3.20
N ARG A 89 -50.52 2.17 4.41
CA ARG A 89 -51.40 1.01 4.65
C ARG A 89 -52.68 1.30 5.42
N SER A 90 -52.97 2.56 5.76
CA SER A 90 -54.14 2.91 6.57
C SER A 90 -55.31 3.53 5.79
N ASN A 91 -55.14 3.93 4.52
CA ASN A 91 -56.19 4.67 3.80
C ASN A 91 -57.10 3.82 2.88
N ASN A 92 -57.11 2.49 3.01
CA ASN A 92 -57.97 1.64 2.15
C ASN A 92 -58.85 0.64 2.93
N LYS A 93 -59.24 1.00 4.17
CA LYS A 93 -60.23 0.24 4.96
C LYS A 93 -61.44 1.06 5.44
N GLU A 94 -61.64 2.26 4.91
CA GLU A 94 -62.83 3.07 5.20
C GLU A 94 -63.45 3.61 3.90
N SER A 95 -64.03 2.70 3.14
CA SER A 95 -65.13 3.01 2.23
C SER A 95 -65.82 1.68 1.92
N GLU A 96 -66.73 1.31 2.81
CA GLU A 96 -67.91 0.48 2.50
C GLU A 96 -68.80 1.17 1.46
#